data_AF-A0A540NMF4-F1
#
_entry.id   AF-A0A540NMF4-F1
#
_cell.length_a   1.000
_cell.length_b   1.000
_cell.length_c   1.000
_cell.angle_alpha   90.00
_cell.angle_beta   90.00
_cell.angle_gamma   90.00
#
_symmetry.space_group_name_H-M   'P 1'
#
loop_
_entity.id
_entity.type
_entity.pdbx_description
1 polymer ?
#
loop_
_entity_poly.entity_id
_entity_poly.type
_entity_poly.pdbx_seq_one_letter_code
_entity_poly.pdbx_strand_id
1 'polypeptide(L)'
;MFGRMGCFNLLLVWSLSLIASIASNKAEKDHPDNLSLAGDGFDTVIKAKAAVDAVPHCKNKVSCADILALATRDVIGLVGGPSYSVELGRLDGLTSTSTSVDGKLPKPTFNLNQLTSMFASNGLSQADMVALSGAHTLGFSHCNQFSNQIYSNTVDPMLNKTYATHPAPTNVSPKCGPRHSHQHGPNLAQGV
;
A
#
# COMPACT_ATOMS: atom_id res chain seq x y z
N MET A 1 14.80 -12.30 -17.17
CA MET A 1 14.80 -10.85 -17.49
C MET A 1 13.41 -10.31 -17.16
N PHE A 2 13.18 -9.92 -15.91
CA PHE A 2 11.97 -9.16 -15.55
C PHE A 2 12.21 -7.72 -16.03
N GLY A 3 11.32 -7.23 -16.88
CA GLY A 3 11.49 -6.01 -17.67
C GLY A 3 11.63 -4.74 -16.82
N ARG A 4 12.64 -3.94 -17.19
CA ARG A 4 13.18 -2.75 -16.54
C ARG A 4 12.30 -1.50 -16.42
N MET A 5 11.01 -1.54 -16.75
CA MET A 5 10.23 -0.29 -16.86
C MET A 5 9.04 -0.17 -15.90
N GLY A 6 8.47 -1.26 -15.40
CA GLY A 6 7.12 -1.20 -14.81
C GLY A 6 7.02 -0.86 -13.32
N CYS A 7 8.03 -1.21 -12.50
CA CYS A 7 7.99 -0.92 -11.06
C CYS A 7 8.36 0.54 -10.71
N PHE A 8 8.93 1.29 -11.66
CA PHE A 8 9.44 2.64 -11.37
C PHE A 8 8.33 3.61 -10.98
N ASN A 9 7.19 3.62 -11.69
CA ASN A 9 6.12 4.58 -11.40
C ASN A 9 5.32 4.24 -10.14
N LEU A 10 5.09 2.96 -9.84
CA LEU A 10 4.38 2.60 -8.61
C LEU A 10 5.22 2.94 -7.38
N LEU A 11 6.52 2.59 -7.37
CA LEU A 11 7.43 2.89 -6.24
C LEU A 11 7.69 4.39 -6.04
N LEU A 12 7.60 5.21 -7.09
CA LEU A 12 7.74 6.67 -6.98
C LEU A 12 6.61 7.31 -6.14
N VAL A 13 5.41 6.73 -6.14
CA VAL A 13 4.31 7.19 -5.26
C VAL A 13 4.59 6.83 -3.79
N TRP A 14 5.32 5.74 -3.53
CA TRP A 14 5.62 5.33 -2.16
C TRP A 14 6.76 6.11 -1.51
N SER A 15 7.79 6.53 -2.26
CA SER A 15 8.88 7.34 -1.68
C SER A 15 8.44 8.77 -1.33
N LEU A 16 7.49 9.33 -2.08
CA LEU A 16 6.89 10.64 -1.82
C LEU A 16 6.01 10.66 -0.57
N SER A 17 5.52 9.50 -0.14
CA SER A 17 4.75 9.36 1.10
C SER A 17 5.61 9.54 2.37
N LEU A 18 6.94 9.58 2.25
CA LEU A 18 7.85 9.89 3.38
C LEU A 18 8.01 11.40 3.62
N ILE A 19 7.63 12.25 2.66
CA ILE A 19 7.66 13.71 2.82
C ILE A 19 6.44 14.12 3.62
N ALA A 20 6.66 14.87 4.71
CA ALA A 20 5.59 15.33 5.58
C ALA A 20 4.85 16.55 5.00
N SER A 21 3.58 16.71 5.39
CA SER A 21 2.80 17.92 5.11
C SER A 21 3.43 19.16 5.74
N ILE A 22 3.26 20.29 5.06
CA ILE A 22 3.63 21.62 5.54
C ILE A 22 2.40 22.53 5.54
N ALA A 23 2.48 23.72 6.16
CA ALA A 23 1.33 24.61 6.32
C ALA A 23 0.59 24.93 4.99
N SER A 24 1.32 24.99 3.87
CA SER A 24 0.79 25.30 2.55
C SER A 24 0.47 24.08 1.67
N ASN A 25 0.77 22.85 2.11
CA ASN A 25 0.64 21.66 1.27
C ASN A 25 0.40 20.38 2.10
N LYS A 26 -0.62 19.60 1.72
CA LYS A 26 -0.85 18.25 2.26
C LYS A 26 -0.06 17.24 1.44
N ALA A 27 0.76 16.43 2.09
CA ALA A 27 1.52 15.36 1.48
C ALA A 27 0.66 14.15 1.09
N GLU A 28 1.23 13.25 0.28
CA GLU A 28 0.60 12.00 -0.17
C GLU A 28 0.18 11.11 1.00
N LYS A 29 0.95 11.09 2.08
CA LYS A 29 0.63 10.32 3.30
C LYS A 29 -0.71 10.71 3.93
N ASP A 30 -1.14 11.96 3.75
CA ASP A 30 -2.39 12.47 4.31
C ASP A 30 -3.59 12.31 3.36
N HIS A 31 -3.38 11.70 2.18
CA HIS A 31 -4.47 11.37 1.26
C HIS A 31 -5.40 10.31 1.89
N PRO A 32 -6.73 10.38 1.73
CA PRO A 32 -7.66 9.43 2.34
C PRO A 32 -7.36 7.95 2.07
N ASP A 33 -6.82 7.61 0.89
CA ASP A 33 -6.41 6.25 0.54
C ASP A 33 -5.15 5.77 1.28
N ASN A 34 -4.32 6.70 1.74
CA ASN A 34 -3.04 6.41 2.40
C ASN A 34 -3.15 6.46 3.94
N LEU A 35 -4.27 6.92 4.50
CA LEU A 35 -4.47 7.00 5.95
C LEU A 35 -4.45 5.63 6.64
N SER A 36 -4.73 4.55 5.90
CA SER A 36 -4.62 3.17 6.40
C SER A 36 -3.21 2.58 6.33
N LEU A 37 -2.24 3.30 5.77
CA LEU A 37 -0.86 2.82 5.75
C LEU A 37 -0.32 2.75 7.18
N ALA A 38 0.28 1.61 7.50
CA ALA A 38 0.77 1.35 8.84
C ALA A 38 1.91 2.34 9.19
N GLY A 39 1.77 3.04 10.32
CA GLY A 39 2.70 4.07 10.75
C GLY A 39 4.13 3.54 10.97
N ASP A 40 4.21 2.31 11.49
CA ASP A 40 5.45 1.56 11.72
C ASP A 40 6.26 1.31 10.43
N GLY A 41 5.61 1.22 9.27
CA GLY A 41 6.27 1.13 7.97
C GLY A 41 7.10 2.37 7.66
N PHE A 42 6.57 3.56 7.95
CA PHE A 42 7.30 4.82 7.78
C PHE A 42 8.46 4.93 8.78
N ASP A 43 8.22 4.57 10.03
CA ASP A 43 9.24 4.59 11.08
C ASP A 43 10.40 3.64 10.76
N THR A 44 10.10 2.50 10.15
CA THR A 44 11.12 1.53 9.71
C THR A 44 12.04 2.14 8.66
N VAL A 45 11.50 2.82 7.66
CA VAL A 45 12.32 3.49 6.62
C VAL A 45 13.15 4.62 7.22
N ILE A 46 12.58 5.43 8.13
CA ILE A 46 13.30 6.51 8.82
C ILE A 46 14.47 5.96 9.65
N LYS A 47 14.23 4.89 10.43
CA LYS A 47 15.26 4.22 11.23
C LYS A 47 16.35 3.61 10.36
N ALA A 48 15.97 2.94 9.27
CA ALA A 48 16.92 2.38 8.30
C ALA A 48 17.80 3.48 7.67
N LYS A 49 17.19 4.60 7.28
CA LYS A 49 17.92 5.76 6.74
C LYS A 49 18.91 6.33 7.75
N ALA A 50 18.49 6.53 9.00
CA ALA A 50 19.36 7.01 10.06
C ALA A 50 20.54 6.05 10.31
N ALA A 51 20.30 4.74 10.33
CA ALA A 51 21.34 3.73 10.49
C ALA A 51 22.35 3.72 9.34
N VAL A 52 21.87 3.84 8.09
CA VAL A 52 22.74 3.93 6.90
C VAL A 52 23.56 5.22 6.91
N ASP A 53 22.96 6.36 7.26
CA ASP A 53 23.66 7.65 7.29
C ASP A 53 24.63 7.79 8.48
N ALA A 54 24.48 6.97 9.53
CA ALA A 54 25.44 6.89 10.62
C ALA A 54 26.79 6.29 10.17
N VAL A 55 26.83 5.58 9.04
CA VAL A 55 28.05 5.06 8.43
C VAL A 55 28.71 6.16 7.58
N PRO A 56 29.91 6.66 7.94
CA PRO A 56 30.48 7.86 7.31
C PRO A 56 30.63 7.80 5.79
N HIS A 57 30.94 6.62 5.23
CA HIS A 57 31.10 6.44 3.79
C HIS A 57 29.77 6.27 3.03
N CYS A 58 28.65 6.09 3.74
CA CYS A 58 27.29 5.93 3.20
C CYS A 58 26.41 7.16 3.40
N LYS A 59 26.81 8.08 4.29
CA LYS A 59 26.07 9.31 4.58
C LYS A 59 25.68 10.06 3.32
N ASN A 60 24.38 10.31 3.16
CA ASN A 60 23.77 11.00 2.01
C ASN A 60 23.99 10.32 0.65
N LYS A 61 24.35 9.02 0.61
CA LYS A 61 24.55 8.28 -0.66
C LYS A 61 23.41 7.34 -1.01
N VAL A 62 22.68 6.86 -0.01
CA VAL A 62 21.56 5.92 -0.22
C VAL A 62 20.25 6.68 -0.08
N SER A 63 19.42 6.62 -1.11
CA SER A 63 18.11 7.27 -1.13
C SER A 63 17.09 6.49 -0.28
N CYS A 64 16.10 7.20 0.24
CA CYS A 64 14.94 6.57 0.89
C CYS A 64 14.18 5.66 -0.09
N ALA A 65 14.13 6.02 -1.38
CA ALA A 65 13.54 5.19 -2.42
C ALA A 65 14.24 3.81 -2.57
N ASP A 66 15.57 3.77 -2.51
CA ASP A 66 16.31 2.49 -2.54
C ASP A 66 16.19 1.73 -1.22
N ILE A 67 16.17 2.41 -0.09
CA ILE A 67 15.91 1.77 1.23
C ILE A 67 14.55 1.07 1.21
N LEU A 68 13.50 1.71 0.70
CA LEU A 68 12.18 1.10 0.60
C LEU A 68 12.17 -0.14 -0.31
N ALA A 69 12.86 -0.08 -1.45
CA ALA A 69 12.96 -1.21 -2.36
C ALA A 69 13.73 -2.39 -1.74
N LEU A 70 14.83 -2.11 -1.03
CA LEU A 70 15.61 -3.12 -0.31
C LEU A 70 14.83 -3.73 0.85
N ALA A 71 14.18 -2.90 1.67
CA ALA A 71 13.33 -3.35 2.77
C ALA A 71 12.20 -4.26 2.28
N THR A 72 11.59 -3.93 1.14
CA THR A 72 10.55 -4.78 0.51
C THR A 72 11.11 -6.15 0.14
N ARG A 73 12.29 -6.22 -0.48
CA ARG A 73 12.96 -7.48 -0.82
C ARG A 73 13.28 -8.28 0.45
N ASP A 74 13.78 -7.62 1.49
CA ASP A 74 14.15 -8.26 2.75
C ASP A 74 12.91 -8.86 3.44
N VAL A 75 11.79 -8.14 3.49
CA VAL A 75 10.51 -8.65 4.02
C VAL A 75 10.04 -9.87 3.23
N ILE A 76 10.09 -9.83 1.89
CA ILE A 76 9.75 -10.99 1.04
C ILE A 76 10.64 -12.20 1.38
N GLY A 77 11.94 -12.00 1.60
CA GLY A 77 12.84 -13.07 2.00
C GLY A 77 12.52 -13.64 3.39
N LEU A 78 12.22 -12.78 4.37
CA LEU A 78 11.89 -13.17 5.74
C LEU A 78 10.62 -14.03 5.84
N VAL A 79 9.67 -13.82 4.94
CA VAL A 79 8.41 -14.57 4.88
C VAL A 79 8.49 -15.81 3.98
N GLY A 80 9.69 -16.21 3.54
CA GLY A 80 9.92 -17.41 2.73
C GLY A 80 9.70 -17.23 1.23
N GLY A 81 9.61 -15.99 0.75
CA GLY A 81 9.51 -15.65 -0.67
C GLY A 81 10.82 -15.83 -1.45
N PRO A 82 10.78 -15.59 -2.76
CA PRO A 82 11.95 -15.74 -3.61
C PRO A 82 13.02 -14.69 -3.31
N SER A 83 14.29 -15.09 -3.38
CA SER A 83 15.41 -14.15 -3.37
C SER A 83 15.63 -13.57 -4.77
N TYR A 84 15.78 -12.25 -4.84
CA TYR A 84 16.11 -11.55 -6.06
C TYR A 84 16.98 -10.31 -5.75
N SER A 85 17.79 -9.91 -6.73
CA SER A 85 18.57 -8.67 -6.65
C SER A 85 17.69 -7.47 -6.93
N VAL A 86 17.84 -6.42 -6.14
CA VAL A 86 17.17 -5.13 -6.35
C VAL A 86 18.10 -4.24 -7.16
N GLU A 87 17.64 -3.74 -8.31
CA GLU A 87 18.35 -2.67 -9.02
C GLU A 87 18.31 -1.40 -8.16
N LEU A 88 19.46 -0.78 -7.93
CA LEU A 88 19.63 0.44 -7.11
C LEU A 88 19.90 1.67 -8.00
N GLY A 89 19.88 2.85 -7.40
CA GLY A 89 20.10 4.14 -8.05
C GLY A 89 18.83 4.99 -8.16
N ARG A 90 17.75 4.65 -7.43
CA ARG A 90 16.57 5.52 -7.36
C ARG A 90 16.93 6.79 -6.61
N LEU A 91 16.33 7.90 -7.00
CA LEU A 91 16.47 9.18 -6.31
C LEU A 91 15.21 9.47 -5.49
N ASP A 92 15.37 10.25 -4.43
CA ASP A 92 14.25 10.71 -3.61
C ASP A 92 13.47 11.79 -4.34
N GLY A 93 12.14 11.68 -4.30
CA GLY A 93 11.28 12.73 -4.84
C GLY A 93 11.37 14.00 -3.99
N LEU A 94 11.13 15.16 -4.62
CA LEU A 94 11.28 16.47 -3.98
C LEU A 94 9.96 17.11 -3.55
N THR A 95 8.84 16.60 -4.07
CA THR A 95 7.52 17.19 -3.89
C THR A 95 6.48 16.10 -3.67
N SER A 96 5.75 16.17 -2.56
CA SER A 96 4.66 15.26 -2.22
C SER A 96 3.39 16.06 -2.04
N THR A 97 2.32 15.71 -2.76
CA THR A 97 1.04 16.42 -2.73
C THR A 97 -0.09 15.42 -2.66
N SER A 98 -1.08 15.63 -1.81
CA SER A 98 -2.21 14.71 -1.65
C SER A 98 -2.92 14.42 -2.98
N THR A 99 -2.99 15.39 -3.89
CA THR A 99 -3.64 15.24 -5.21
C THR A 99 -2.84 14.39 -6.20
N SER A 100 -1.56 14.10 -5.94
CA SER A 100 -0.77 13.23 -6.83
C SER A 100 -1.20 11.77 -6.72
N VAL A 101 -1.96 11.41 -5.68
CA VAL A 101 -2.51 10.07 -5.44
C VAL A 101 -3.78 9.82 -6.28
N ASP A 102 -4.50 10.88 -6.65
CA ASP A 102 -5.78 10.79 -7.34
C ASP A 102 -5.65 10.01 -8.66
N GLY A 103 -6.46 8.95 -8.79
CA GLY A 103 -6.48 8.11 -9.99
C GLY A 103 -5.22 7.26 -10.22
N LYS A 104 -4.26 7.25 -9.28
CA LYS A 104 -3.01 6.47 -9.38
C LYS A 104 -2.97 5.22 -8.51
N LEU A 105 -3.96 5.01 -7.65
CA LEU A 105 -4.12 3.78 -6.87
C LEU A 105 -5.32 2.95 -7.34
N PRO A 106 -5.15 1.63 -7.51
CA PRO A 106 -6.27 0.75 -7.82
C PRO A 106 -7.25 0.71 -6.65
N LYS A 107 -8.55 0.73 -6.95
CA LYS A 107 -9.60 0.59 -5.94
C LYS A 107 -10.02 -0.88 -5.80
N PRO A 108 -10.46 -1.33 -4.61
CA PRO A 108 -10.96 -2.70 -4.43
C PRO A 108 -12.22 -3.01 -5.26
N THR A 109 -12.86 -1.99 -5.81
CA THR A 109 -14.05 -2.10 -6.67
C THR A 109 -13.74 -2.16 -8.17
N PHE A 110 -12.47 -2.08 -8.57
CA PHE A 110 -12.10 -2.14 -9.98
C PHE A 110 -12.30 -3.54 -10.56
N ASN A 111 -12.84 -3.60 -11.77
CA ASN A 111 -12.89 -4.83 -12.55
C ASN A 111 -11.56 -5.12 -13.25
N LEU A 112 -11.42 -6.31 -13.83
CA LEU A 112 -10.19 -6.77 -14.50
C LEU A 112 -9.72 -5.82 -15.61
N ASN A 113 -10.63 -5.24 -16.39
CA ASN A 113 -10.27 -4.33 -17.48
C ASN A 113 -9.70 -3.02 -16.92
N GLN A 114 -10.32 -2.47 -15.87
CA GLN A 114 -9.82 -1.27 -15.19
C GLN A 114 -8.44 -1.50 -14.59
N LEU A 115 -8.22 -2.64 -13.92
CA LEU A 115 -6.91 -3.02 -13.38
C LEU A 115 -5.88 -3.19 -14.50
N THR A 116 -6.24 -3.89 -15.58
CA THR A 116 -5.33 -4.11 -16.72
C THR A 116 -4.92 -2.79 -17.37
N SER A 117 -5.87 -1.88 -17.63
CA SER A 117 -5.57 -0.56 -18.20
C SER A 117 -4.70 0.29 -17.27
N MET A 118 -4.93 0.21 -15.96
CA MET A 118 -4.16 0.97 -14.97
C MET A 118 -2.72 0.46 -14.82
N PHE A 119 -2.50 -0.84 -14.87
CA PHE A 119 -1.15 -1.39 -14.88
C PHE A 119 -0.45 -1.08 -16.21
N ALA A 120 -1.16 -1.17 -17.34
CA ALA A 120 -0.63 -0.83 -18.65
C ALA A 120 -0.20 0.64 -18.77
N SER A 121 -0.91 1.58 -18.14
CA SER A 121 -0.50 3.00 -18.11
C SER A 121 0.82 3.23 -17.36
N ASN A 122 1.26 2.26 -16.56
CA ASN A 122 2.54 2.24 -15.87
C ASN A 122 3.57 1.30 -16.51
N GLY A 123 3.32 0.84 -17.75
CA GLY A 123 4.22 -0.05 -18.47
C GLY A 123 4.27 -1.48 -17.92
N LEU A 124 3.25 -1.90 -17.16
CA LEU A 124 3.12 -3.24 -16.62
C LEU A 124 2.12 -4.05 -17.44
N SER A 125 2.47 -5.30 -17.74
CA SER A 125 1.59 -6.23 -18.45
C SER A 125 0.49 -6.79 -17.52
N GLN A 126 -0.51 -7.45 -18.10
CA GLN A 126 -1.51 -8.17 -17.30
C GLN A 126 -0.87 -9.31 -16.48
N ALA A 127 0.19 -9.94 -16.99
CA ALA A 127 0.93 -10.95 -16.23
C ALA A 127 1.61 -10.33 -14.99
N ASP A 128 2.16 -9.13 -15.12
CA ASP A 128 2.73 -8.39 -13.99
C ASP A 128 1.65 -8.02 -12.96
N MET A 129 0.47 -7.59 -13.42
CA MET A 129 -0.68 -7.32 -12.54
C MET A 129 -1.08 -8.57 -11.75
N VAL A 130 -1.20 -9.74 -12.39
CA VAL A 130 -1.52 -11.00 -11.70
C VAL A 130 -0.42 -11.36 -10.69
N ALA A 131 0.85 -11.27 -11.10
CA ALA A 131 1.98 -11.57 -10.23
C ALA A 131 2.05 -10.65 -9.01
N LEU A 132 1.89 -9.33 -9.20
CA LEU A 132 1.90 -8.33 -8.13
C LEU A 132 0.69 -8.42 -7.21
N SER A 133 -0.46 -8.91 -7.70
CA SER A 133 -1.63 -9.19 -6.85
C SER A 133 -1.34 -10.28 -5.80
N GLY A 134 -0.33 -11.12 -6.03
CA GLY A 134 0.17 -12.08 -5.04
C GLY A 134 0.69 -11.43 -3.75
N ALA A 135 1.02 -10.13 -3.76
CA ALA A 135 1.41 -9.40 -2.55
C ALA A 135 0.30 -9.38 -1.47
N HIS A 136 -0.97 -9.60 -1.86
CA HIS A 136 -2.08 -9.74 -0.92
C HIS A 136 -2.09 -11.08 -0.15
N THR A 137 -1.08 -11.94 -0.34
CA THR A 137 -0.92 -13.16 0.47
C THR A 137 -0.56 -12.87 1.93
N LEU A 138 -0.09 -11.66 2.24
CA LEU A 138 0.26 -11.21 3.58
C LEU A 138 -0.29 -9.80 3.83
N GLY A 139 -0.49 -9.49 5.10
CA GLY A 139 -1.04 -8.21 5.54
C GLY A 139 -2.51 -8.30 5.89
N PHE A 140 -3.16 -7.14 5.96
CA PHE A 140 -4.52 -6.99 6.43
C PHE A 140 -5.27 -5.98 5.55
N SER A 141 -6.59 -6.08 5.54
CA SER A 141 -7.47 -5.11 4.89
C SER A 141 -8.55 -4.65 5.86
N HIS A 142 -8.93 -3.38 5.77
CA HIS A 142 -10.02 -2.85 6.57
C HIS A 142 -11.37 -3.31 6.01
N CYS A 143 -12.32 -3.59 6.91
CA CYS A 143 -13.66 -4.06 6.54
C CYS A 143 -14.35 -3.22 5.46
N ASN A 144 -14.19 -1.89 5.51
CA ASN A 144 -14.81 -0.96 4.55
C ASN A 144 -14.33 -1.15 3.10
N GLN A 145 -13.23 -1.87 2.86
CA GLN A 145 -12.71 -2.13 1.53
C GLN A 145 -13.48 -3.24 0.80
N PHE A 146 -14.13 -4.17 1.53
CA PHE A 146 -14.80 -5.34 0.94
C PHE A 146 -16.20 -5.61 1.50
N SER A 147 -16.62 -4.94 2.59
CA SER A 147 -17.90 -5.21 3.26
C SER A 147 -19.12 -5.14 2.35
N ASN A 148 -19.09 -4.31 1.30
CA ASN A 148 -20.21 -4.18 0.35
C ASN A 148 -20.46 -5.47 -0.45
N GLN A 149 -19.43 -6.31 -0.66
CA GLN A 149 -19.56 -7.59 -1.35
C GLN A 149 -20.24 -8.65 -0.45
N ILE A 150 -20.22 -8.45 0.88
CA ILE A 150 -20.75 -9.39 1.88
C ILE A 150 -22.12 -8.94 2.41
N TYR A 151 -22.30 -7.64 2.68
CA TYR A 151 -23.46 -7.11 3.41
C TYR A 151 -24.41 -6.26 2.56
N SER A 152 -24.32 -6.33 1.24
CA SER A 152 -25.32 -5.74 0.35
C SER A 152 -26.59 -6.62 0.28
N ASN A 153 -27.66 -6.08 -0.34
CA ASN A 153 -28.93 -6.81 -0.51
C ASN A 153 -28.75 -8.15 -1.25
N THR A 154 -27.71 -8.24 -2.08
CA THR A 154 -27.31 -9.44 -2.82
C THR A 154 -25.82 -9.64 -2.64
N VAL A 155 -25.42 -10.67 -1.88
CA VAL A 155 -24.02 -11.08 -1.73
C VAL A 155 -23.40 -11.31 -3.11
N ASP A 156 -22.16 -10.87 -3.30
CA ASP A 156 -21.44 -11.05 -4.57
C ASP A 156 -21.44 -12.54 -4.96
N PRO A 157 -22.00 -12.91 -6.14
CA PRO A 157 -22.06 -14.29 -6.59
C PRO A 157 -20.69 -14.97 -6.76
N MET A 158 -19.62 -14.18 -6.93
CA MET A 158 -18.24 -14.68 -7.04
C MET A 158 -17.62 -14.99 -5.68
N LEU A 159 -18.21 -14.53 -4.58
CA LEU A 159 -17.70 -14.80 -3.25
C LEU A 159 -18.09 -16.20 -2.79
N ASN A 160 -17.13 -16.93 -2.21
CA ASN A 160 -17.42 -18.23 -1.62
C ASN A 160 -18.41 -18.06 -0.45
N LYS A 161 -19.55 -18.78 -0.51
CA LYS A 161 -20.62 -18.66 0.48
C LYS A 161 -20.17 -18.99 1.90
N THR A 162 -19.35 -20.02 2.08
CA THR A 162 -18.81 -20.41 3.39
C THR A 162 -17.91 -19.32 3.97
N TYR A 163 -17.11 -18.67 3.12
CA TYR A 163 -16.30 -17.53 3.52
C TYR A 163 -17.16 -16.33 3.90
N ALA A 164 -18.20 -16.02 3.11
CA ALA A 164 -19.12 -14.91 3.36
C ALA A 164 -19.90 -15.06 4.67
N THR A 165 -20.20 -16.29 5.10
CA THR A 165 -20.89 -16.57 6.37
C THR A 165 -19.93 -16.89 7.51
N HIS A 166 -18.62 -16.76 7.32
CA HIS A 166 -17.66 -17.03 8.37
C HIS A 166 -17.73 -15.94 9.46
N PRO A 167 -17.92 -16.31 10.74
CA PRO A 167 -18.01 -15.33 11.81
C PRO A 167 -16.68 -14.56 11.94
N ALA A 168 -16.78 -13.23 12.03
CA ALA A 168 -15.61 -12.40 12.31
C ALA A 168 -15.00 -12.79 13.67
N PRO A 169 -13.66 -12.86 13.81
CA PRO A 169 -13.04 -13.18 15.08
C PRO A 169 -13.44 -12.15 16.14
N THR A 170 -13.79 -12.61 17.34
CA THR A 170 -14.34 -11.78 18.43
C THR A 170 -13.38 -10.71 18.98
N ASN A 171 -12.10 -10.75 18.59
CA ASN A 171 -11.06 -9.80 18.96
C ASN A 171 -10.75 -8.73 17.89
N VAL A 172 -11.48 -8.73 16.77
CA VAL A 172 -11.36 -7.68 15.74
C VAL A 172 -12.46 -6.65 15.98
N SER A 173 -12.14 -5.35 15.92
CA SER A 173 -13.10 -4.26 16.12
C SER A 173 -14.45 -4.56 15.44
N PRO A 174 -15.61 -4.35 16.11
CA PRO A 174 -16.92 -4.90 15.73
C PRO A 174 -17.53 -4.30 14.45
N LYS A 175 -16.74 -3.60 13.62
CA LYS A 175 -17.18 -2.78 12.49
C LYS A 175 -17.26 -3.52 11.15
N CYS A 176 -17.04 -4.84 11.14
CA CYS A 176 -17.32 -5.66 9.96
C CYS A 176 -18.81 -6.02 9.82
N GLY A 177 -19.73 -5.50 10.65
CA GLY A 177 -21.18 -5.72 10.51
C GLY A 177 -21.90 -4.59 9.74
N PRO A 178 -23.16 -4.79 9.31
CA PRO A 178 -23.95 -3.76 8.65
C PRO A 178 -24.05 -2.54 9.56
N ARG A 179 -23.58 -1.39 9.07
CA ARG A 179 -23.82 -0.10 9.72
C ARG A 179 -25.33 0.14 9.68
N HIS A 180 -26.00 -0.02 10.81
CA HIS A 180 -27.28 0.65 11.01
C HIS A 180 -27.04 2.15 10.81
N SER A 181 -27.81 2.71 9.89
CA SER A 181 -27.87 4.13 9.58
C SER A 181 -27.97 4.95 10.88
N HIS A 182 -27.21 6.04 10.95
CA HIS A 182 -26.97 6.90 12.12
C HIS A 182 -25.89 6.43 13.10
N GLN A 183 -24.67 6.89 12.86
CA GLN A 183 -24.00 7.81 13.78
C GLN A 183 -22.77 8.41 13.09
N HIS A 184 -22.84 9.73 12.83
CA HIS A 184 -21.64 10.55 12.70
C HIS A 184 -20.92 10.53 14.07
N GLY A 185 -19.64 10.15 14.09
CA GLY A 185 -18.80 10.17 15.29
C GLY A 185 -17.33 9.93 14.93
N PRO A 186 -16.38 10.61 15.61
CA PRO A 186 -15.16 11.13 15.01
C PRO A 186 -14.04 10.09 14.83
N ASN A 187 -13.06 10.45 14.01
CA ASN A 187 -11.73 9.84 13.95
C ASN A 187 -11.22 9.46 15.34
N LEU A 188 -10.89 8.18 15.54
CA LEU A 188 -10.08 7.72 16.65
C LEU A 188 -8.87 7.03 16.07
N ALA A 189 -7.81 7.83 15.91
CA ALA A 189 -6.44 7.37 15.98
C ALA A 189 -6.16 7.00 17.44
N GLN A 190 -6.04 5.70 17.72
CA GLN A 190 -5.40 5.13 18.92
C GLN A 190 -4.86 3.78 18.42
N GLY A 191 -3.54 3.57 18.30
CA GLY A 191 -2.57 3.71 19.37
C GLY A 191 -2.24 2.31 19.87
N VAL A 192 -1.28 1.65 19.20
CA VAL A 192 -0.38 0.62 19.74
C VAL A 192 0.95 0.78 19.01
#